data_AF-A0A3A0CQ21-F1
#
_entry.id   AF-A0A3A0CQ21-F1
#
_cell.length_a   1.000
_cell.length_b   1.000
_cell.length_c   1.000
_cell.angle_alpha   90.00
_cell.angle_beta   90.00
_cell.angle_gamma   90.00
#
_symmetry.space_group_name_H-M   'P 1'
#
loop_
_entity.id
_entity.type
_entity.pdbx_description
1 polymer ?
#
loop_
_entity_poly.entity_id
_entity_poly.type
_entity_poly.pdbx_seq_one_letter_code
_entity_poly.pdbx_strand_id
1 'polypeptide(L)'
;MDRRTRTKVCLWLIILGLSNFILYAVVYAIIGGDAPNGYVDTKGESVVYYVRGHFVHRAVGYEQDVPRWVWIYSYLHSISIWPSIAAVLLAMLVLARPHIMATYQNGMMSGPTLVTVMATVIVLVTSAIMLMFIVDFARRLYAASEGGA
;
A
#
# COMPACT_ATOMS: atom_id res chain seq x y z
N MET A 1 -24.98 26.07 9.75
CA MET A 1 -24.92 24.59 9.60
C MET A 1 -25.07 23.97 10.98
N ASP A 2 -26.04 23.07 11.20
CA ASP A 2 -26.25 22.43 12.50
C ASP A 2 -25.07 21.53 12.91
N ARG A 3 -24.80 21.40 14.22
CA ARG A 3 -23.69 20.62 14.77
C ARG A 3 -23.79 19.15 14.33
N ARG A 4 -25.00 18.60 14.22
CA ARG A 4 -25.23 17.22 13.76
C ARG A 4 -24.89 17.05 12.28
N THR A 5 -25.21 18.03 11.44
CA THR A 5 -24.89 18.00 10.01
C THR A 5 -23.38 18.01 9.79
N ARG A 6 -22.64 18.84 10.54
CA ARG A 6 -21.17 18.90 10.44
C ARG A 6 -20.51 17.55 10.79
N THR A 7 -20.96 16.89 11.84
CA THR A 7 -20.38 15.59 12.24
C THR A 7 -20.72 14.48 11.25
N LYS A 8 -21.94 14.49 10.67
CA LYS A 8 -22.32 13.57 9.59
C LYS A 8 -21.44 13.75 8.33
N VAL A 9 -21.15 14.99 7.95
CA VAL A 9 -20.24 15.26 6.81
C VAL A 9 -18.83 14.77 7.10
N CYS A 10 -18.30 15.01 8.30
CA CYS A 10 -16.99 14.50 8.72
C CYS A 10 -16.91 12.97 8.61
N LEU A 11 -17.95 12.28 9.07
CA LEU A 11 -18.04 10.83 8.95
C LEU A 11 -18.06 10.36 7.49
N TRP A 12 -18.84 11.01 6.63
CA TRP A 12 -18.87 10.69 5.20
C TRP A 12 -17.50 10.86 4.53
N LEU A 13 -16.77 11.91 4.90
CA LEU A 13 -15.40 12.13 4.41
C LEU A 13 -14.45 11.02 4.85
N ILE A 14 -14.58 10.54 6.08
CA ILE A 14 -13.78 9.43 6.62
C ILE A 14 -14.08 8.12 5.85
N ILE A 15 -15.36 7.81 5.65
CA ILE A 15 -15.79 6.61 4.90
C ILE A 15 -15.30 6.70 3.45
N LEU A 16 -15.49 7.84 2.79
CA LEU A 16 -15.04 8.06 1.42
C LEU A 16 -13.52 7.93 1.30
N GLY A 17 -12.77 8.49 2.26
CA GLY A 17 -11.31 8.36 2.33
C GLY A 17 -10.88 6.89 2.47
N LEU A 18 -11.54 6.12 3.33
CA LEU A 18 -11.25 4.68 3.47
C LEU A 18 -11.60 3.90 2.20
N SER A 19 -12.75 4.18 1.58
CA SER A 19 -13.13 3.56 0.30
C SER A 19 -12.14 3.88 -0.81
N ASN A 20 -11.67 5.13 -0.89
CA ASN A 20 -10.65 5.54 -1.84
C ASN A 20 -9.31 4.81 -1.60
N PHE A 21 -8.91 4.65 -0.34
CA PHE A 21 -7.73 3.87 0.02
C PHE A 21 -7.87 2.40 -0.41
N ILE A 22 -9.02 1.77 -0.15
CA ILE A 22 -9.26 0.37 -0.56
C ILE A 22 -9.21 0.25 -2.09
N LEU A 23 -9.84 1.16 -2.82
CA LEU A 23 -9.83 1.16 -4.28
C LEU A 23 -8.39 1.31 -4.81
N TYR A 24 -7.64 2.28 -4.28
CA TYR A 24 -6.22 2.46 -4.60
C TYR A 24 -5.43 1.18 -4.32
N ALA A 25 -5.58 0.59 -3.14
CA ALA A 25 -4.88 -0.60 -2.71
C ALA A 25 -5.16 -1.80 -3.63
N VAL A 26 -6.42 -2.03 -4.00
CA VAL A 26 -6.83 -3.10 -4.93
C VAL A 26 -6.29 -2.86 -6.33
N VAL A 27 -6.46 -1.66 -6.89
CA VAL A 27 -5.96 -1.32 -8.22
C VAL A 27 -4.43 -1.45 -8.28
N TYR A 28 -3.75 -0.96 -7.25
CA TYR A 28 -2.29 -1.06 -7.15
C TYR A 28 -1.83 -2.53 -7.05
N ALA A 29 -2.53 -3.37 -6.27
CA ALA A 29 -2.23 -4.80 -6.19
C ALA A 29 -2.47 -5.53 -7.54
N ILE A 30 -3.52 -5.17 -8.29
CA ILE A 30 -3.82 -5.76 -9.61
C ILE A 30 -2.76 -5.37 -10.65
N ILE A 31 -2.33 -4.11 -10.65
CA ILE A 31 -1.27 -3.63 -11.53
C ILE A 31 0.11 -4.21 -11.12
N GLY A 32 0.18 -4.84 -9.94
CA GLY A 32 1.39 -5.40 -9.36
C GLY A 32 2.24 -4.38 -8.59
N GLY A 33 1.87 -3.10 -8.64
CA GLY A 33 2.59 -2.00 -8.02
C GLY A 33 4.01 -1.80 -8.55
N ASP A 34 4.88 -1.20 -7.73
CA ASP A 34 6.24 -0.84 -8.16
C ASP A 34 7.27 -1.97 -8.01
N ALA A 35 6.92 -3.08 -7.36
CA ALA A 35 7.80 -4.24 -7.20
C ALA A 35 8.09 -4.97 -8.53
N PRO A 36 7.10 -5.40 -9.34
CA PRO A 36 7.35 -6.09 -10.60
C PRO A 36 7.92 -5.22 -11.71
N ASN A 37 8.08 -3.92 -11.46
CA ASN A 37 8.77 -3.02 -12.38
C ASN A 37 10.26 -3.34 -12.47
N GLY A 38 10.85 -4.15 -11.59
CA GLY A 38 12.17 -4.72 -11.82
C GLY A 38 12.11 -6.16 -12.31
N TYR A 39 13.08 -6.60 -13.10
CA TYR A 39 13.29 -8.01 -13.41
C TYR A 39 14.79 -8.33 -13.39
N VAL A 40 15.10 -9.60 -13.22
CA VAL A 40 16.47 -10.10 -13.32
C VAL A 40 16.56 -10.80 -14.65
N ASP A 41 17.51 -10.38 -15.47
CA ASP A 41 17.78 -10.99 -16.76
C ASP A 41 19.19 -11.57 -16.76
N THR A 42 19.35 -12.67 -17.49
CA THR A 42 20.65 -13.31 -17.67
C THR A 42 21.10 -13.05 -19.08
N LYS A 43 21.89 -11.98 -19.29
CA LYS A 43 22.54 -11.72 -20.57
C LYS A 43 23.91 -12.39 -20.57
N GLY A 44 23.99 -13.58 -21.17
CA GLY A 44 25.21 -14.38 -21.22
C GLY A 44 25.59 -14.96 -19.84
N GLU A 45 26.85 -14.80 -19.42
CA GLU A 45 27.34 -15.24 -18.08
C GLU A 45 27.07 -14.22 -16.96
N SER A 46 26.44 -13.08 -17.26
CA SER A 46 26.26 -11.99 -16.29
C SER A 46 24.78 -11.76 -15.93
N VAL A 47 24.51 -11.71 -14.63
CA VAL A 47 23.20 -11.38 -14.07
C VAL A 47 23.02 -9.86 -14.07
N VAL A 48 22.03 -9.36 -14.81
CA VAL A 48 21.69 -7.94 -14.91
C VAL A 48 20.39 -7.67 -14.17
N TYR A 49 20.39 -6.63 -13.32
CA TYR A 49 19.21 -6.21 -12.57
C TYR A 49 18.59 -5.01 -13.25
N TYR A 50 17.31 -5.12 -13.62
CA TYR A 50 16.55 -4.04 -14.20
C TYR A 50 15.63 -3.43 -13.15
N VAL A 51 15.49 -2.10 -13.19
CA VAL A 51 14.40 -1.38 -12.53
C VAL A 51 13.72 -0.52 -13.59
N ARG A 52 12.39 -0.62 -13.68
CA ARG A 52 11.55 0.18 -14.57
C ARG A 52 10.96 1.33 -13.76
N GLY A 53 11.29 2.55 -14.16
CA GLY A 53 10.81 3.75 -13.49
C GLY A 53 9.31 3.99 -13.72
N HIS A 54 8.66 4.61 -12.73
CA HIS A 54 7.26 5.01 -12.79
C HIS A 54 7.02 6.10 -13.86
N PHE A 55 5.84 6.06 -14.46
CA PHE A 55 5.33 6.84 -15.60
C PHE A 55 5.33 8.36 -15.42
N VAL A 56 6.48 9.04 -15.44
CA VAL A 56 6.49 10.52 -15.43
C VAL A 56 6.82 11.12 -16.81
N HIS A 57 7.50 10.39 -17.70
CA HIS A 57 7.94 10.97 -18.98
C HIS A 57 7.63 10.17 -20.26
N ARG A 58 7.34 8.85 -20.20
CA ARG A 58 6.99 8.03 -21.39
C ARG A 58 6.12 6.83 -21.05
N ALA A 59 5.22 6.45 -21.95
CA ALA A 59 4.30 5.31 -21.83
C ALA A 59 4.96 3.92 -21.75
N VAL A 60 6.28 3.81 -22.00
CA VAL A 60 7.00 2.53 -22.02
C VAL A 60 7.90 2.36 -20.79
N GLY A 61 8.11 3.39 -19.96
CA GLY A 61 9.06 3.35 -18.85
C GLY A 61 10.52 3.28 -19.33
N TYR A 62 11.46 3.76 -18.51
CA TYR A 62 12.88 3.53 -18.74
C TYR A 62 13.27 2.27 -17.98
N GLU A 63 13.72 1.24 -18.70
CA GLU A 63 14.44 0.11 -18.13
C GLU A 63 15.91 0.51 -18.04
N GLN A 64 16.43 0.56 -16.81
CA GLN A 64 17.83 0.89 -16.58
C GLN A 64 18.52 -0.27 -15.87
N ASP A 65 19.70 -0.62 -16.38
CA ASP A 65 20.62 -1.52 -15.70
C ASP A 65 21.04 -0.87 -14.39
N VAL A 66 20.74 -1.53 -13.28
CA VAL A 66 21.10 -1.06 -11.95
C VAL A 66 21.93 -2.10 -11.23
N PRO A 67 22.81 -1.70 -10.30
CA PRO A 67 23.49 -2.66 -9.44
C PRO A 67 22.51 -3.33 -8.48
N ARG A 68 22.81 -4.58 -8.08
CA ARG A 68 21.98 -5.43 -7.21
C ARG A 68 21.43 -4.71 -5.97
N TRP A 69 22.24 -3.86 -5.33
CA TRP A 69 21.83 -3.16 -4.11
C TRP A 69 20.73 -2.12 -4.37
N VAL A 70 20.70 -1.46 -5.54
CA VAL A 70 19.63 -0.54 -5.92
C VAL A 70 18.33 -1.31 -6.13
N TRP A 71 18.40 -2.48 -6.76
CA TRP A 71 17.25 -3.36 -6.95
C TRP A 71 16.66 -3.83 -5.61
N ILE A 72 17.50 -4.29 -4.69
CA ILE A 72 17.08 -4.68 -3.33
C ILE A 72 16.46 -3.48 -2.59
N TYR A 73 17.10 -2.31 -2.64
CA TYR A 73 16.61 -1.10 -2.00
C TYR A 73 15.21 -0.71 -2.53
N SER A 74 15.00 -0.76 -3.85
CA SER A 74 13.70 -0.45 -4.47
C SER A 74 12.59 -1.37 -3.96
N TYR A 75 12.90 -2.66 -3.79
CA TYR A 75 11.96 -3.63 -3.22
C TYR A 75 11.63 -3.34 -1.76
N LEU A 76 12.66 -3.11 -0.93
CA LEU A 76 12.47 -2.75 0.47
C LEU A 76 11.69 -1.45 0.64
N HIS A 77 11.97 -0.46 -0.20
CA HIS A 77 11.23 0.79 -0.24
C HIS A 77 9.75 0.54 -0.54
N SER A 78 9.44 -0.24 -1.58
CA SER A 78 8.07 -0.59 -1.94
C SER A 78 7.32 -1.33 -0.83
N ILE A 79 7.99 -2.26 -0.12
CA ILE A 79 7.43 -2.96 1.05
C ILE A 79 7.14 -1.95 2.18
N SER A 80 8.01 -0.97 2.40
CA SER A 80 7.90 0.02 3.48
C SER A 80 6.73 1.01 3.31
N ILE A 81 6.24 1.21 2.08
CA ILE A 81 5.11 2.11 1.80
C ILE A 81 3.85 1.70 2.56
N TRP A 82 3.56 0.40 2.63
CA TRP A 82 2.35 -0.15 3.26
C TRP A 82 2.27 0.10 4.78
N PRO A 83 3.29 -0.23 5.59
CA PRO A 83 3.26 0.10 7.02
C PRO A 83 3.25 1.61 7.27
N SER A 84 3.90 2.43 6.43
CA SER A 84 3.83 3.89 6.54
C SER A 84 2.41 4.42 6.30
N ILE A 85 1.73 3.96 5.24
CA ILE A 85 0.33 4.31 4.97
C ILE A 85 -0.57 3.85 6.12
N ALA A 86 -0.39 2.63 6.62
CA ALA A 86 -1.15 2.11 7.76
C ALA A 86 -1.02 3.02 8.99
N ALA A 87 0.21 3.43 9.33
CA ALA A 87 0.47 4.31 10.46
C ALA A 87 -0.24 5.66 10.32
N VAL A 88 -0.20 6.27 9.13
CA VAL A 88 -0.89 7.54 8.86
C VAL A 88 -2.40 7.38 8.97
N LEU A 89 -2.99 6.36 8.35
CA LEU A 89 -4.43 6.13 8.39
C LEU A 89 -4.94 5.82 9.80
N LEU A 90 -4.19 5.02 10.58
CA LEU A 90 -4.52 4.74 11.96
C LEU A 90 -4.41 6.00 12.84
N ALA A 91 -3.38 6.83 12.64
CA ALA A 91 -3.25 8.10 13.36
C ALA A 91 -4.44 9.03 13.06
N MET A 92 -4.82 9.16 11.78
CA MET A 92 -6.00 9.94 11.38
C MET A 92 -7.29 9.37 11.96
N LEU A 93 -7.45 8.04 12.01
CA LEU A 93 -8.61 7.39 12.62
C LEU A 93 -8.69 7.64 14.14
N VAL A 94 -7.55 7.63 14.84
CA VAL A 94 -7.48 7.97 16.26
C VAL A 94 -7.89 9.42 16.50
N LEU A 95 -7.46 10.36 15.66
CA LEU A 95 -7.88 11.76 15.73
C LEU A 95 -9.39 11.93 15.45
N ALA A 96 -9.93 11.12 14.54
CA ALA A 96 -11.35 11.15 14.18
C ALA A 96 -12.28 10.46 15.19
N ARG A 97 -11.75 9.57 16.05
CA ARG A 97 -12.51 8.75 17.00
C ARG A 97 -13.55 9.53 17.83
N PRO A 98 -13.25 10.69 18.44
CA PRO A 98 -14.24 11.43 19.24
C PRO A 98 -15.45 11.89 18.41
N HIS A 99 -15.22 12.28 17.15
CA HIS A 99 -16.29 12.71 16.24
C HIS A 99 -17.17 11.53 15.81
N ILE A 100 -16.57 10.36 15.60
CA ILE A 100 -17.31 9.13 15.30
C ILE A 100 -18.20 8.72 16.49
N MET A 101 -17.64 8.72 17.70
CA MET A 101 -18.36 8.40 18.94
C MET A 101 -19.52 9.37 19.20
N ALA A 102 -19.35 10.66 18.93
CA ALA A 102 -20.40 11.66 19.08
C ALA A 102 -21.55 11.51 18.06
N THR A 103 -21.32 10.82 16.94
CA THR A 103 -22.33 10.64 15.88
C THR A 103 -23.13 9.36 16.06
N TYR A 104 -22.48 8.26 16.49
CA TYR A 104 -23.09 6.94 16.63
C TYR A 104 -23.49 6.62 18.08
N GLN A 105 -24.44 7.41 18.60
CA GLN A 105 -25.03 7.15 19.92
C GLN A 105 -26.29 6.25 19.84
N ASN A 106 -27.03 6.28 18.73
CA ASN A 106 -28.33 5.61 18.57
C ASN A 106 -28.47 4.78 17.28
N GLY A 107 -27.35 4.35 16.67
CA GLY A 107 -27.36 3.54 15.44
C GLY A 107 -27.28 2.04 15.71
N MET A 108 -27.43 1.21 14.66
CA MET A 108 -27.28 -0.26 14.75
C MET A 108 -25.87 -0.71 15.20
N MET A 109 -24.88 0.18 15.13
CA MET A 109 -23.50 -0.09 15.52
C MET A 109 -22.98 1.04 16.43
N SER A 110 -22.24 0.66 17.48
CA SER A 110 -21.61 1.62 18.39
C SER A 110 -20.43 2.33 17.73
N GLY A 111 -20.20 3.60 18.08
CA GLY A 111 -19.01 4.35 17.63
C GLY A 111 -17.68 3.61 17.86
N PRO A 112 -17.43 3.01 19.04
CA PRO A 112 -16.25 2.16 19.27
C PRO A 112 -16.13 1.02 18.26
N THR A 113 -17.23 0.29 18.01
CA THR A 113 -17.24 -0.83 17.06
C THR A 113 -16.86 -0.36 15.66
N LEU A 114 -17.41 0.77 15.20
CA LEU A 114 -17.08 1.33 13.88
C LEU A 114 -15.58 1.63 13.75
N VAL A 115 -14.99 2.27 14.78
CA VAL A 115 -13.55 2.60 14.80
C VAL A 115 -12.72 1.33 14.76
N THR A 116 -13.07 0.30 15.53
CA THR A 116 -12.38 -0.99 15.50
C THR A 116 -12.47 -1.64 14.12
N VAL A 117 -13.65 -1.69 13.50
CA VAL A 117 -13.84 -2.25 12.15
C VAL A 117 -12.97 -1.51 11.14
N MET A 118 -12.97 -0.18 11.16
CA MET A 118 -12.13 0.62 10.27
C MET A 118 -10.63 0.34 10.47
N ALA A 119 -10.17 0.28 11.72
CA ALA A 119 -8.78 -0.05 12.04
C ALA A 119 -8.40 -1.45 11.55
N THR A 120 -9.27 -2.44 11.77
CA THR A 120 -9.08 -3.81 11.29
C THR A 120 -8.98 -3.86 9.77
N VAL A 121 -9.85 -3.14 9.05
CA VAL A 121 -9.79 -3.09 7.58
C VAL A 121 -8.48 -2.48 7.10
N ILE A 122 -8.04 -1.35 7.69
CA ILE A 122 -6.75 -0.72 7.34
C ILE A 122 -5.61 -1.73 7.52
N VAL A 123 -5.49 -2.31 8.72
CA VAL A 123 -4.41 -3.24 9.05
C VAL A 123 -4.43 -4.48 8.15
N LEU A 124 -5.61 -5.04 7.91
CA LEU A 124 -5.76 -6.25 7.09
C LEU A 124 -5.35 -5.99 5.65
N VAL A 125 -5.84 -4.91 5.04
CA VAL A 125 -5.52 -4.57 3.64
C VAL A 125 -4.03 -4.25 3.49
N THR A 126 -3.47 -3.41 4.36
CA THR A 126 -2.04 -3.05 4.27
C THR A 126 -1.14 -4.25 4.51
N SER A 127 -1.49 -5.13 5.46
CA SER A 127 -0.70 -6.33 5.75
C SER A 127 -0.77 -7.34 4.62
N ALA A 128 -1.96 -7.55 4.04
CA ALA A 128 -2.13 -8.47 2.91
C ALA A 128 -1.26 -8.05 1.72
N ILE A 129 -1.28 -6.78 1.35
CA ILE A 129 -0.48 -6.30 0.21
C ILE A 129 1.01 -6.31 0.56
N MET A 130 1.40 -5.88 1.76
CA MET A 130 2.79 -5.98 2.21
C MET A 130 3.32 -7.42 2.12
N LEU A 131 2.53 -8.42 2.53
CA LEU A 131 2.89 -9.84 2.42
C LEU A 131 3.05 -10.29 0.97
N MET A 132 2.16 -9.84 0.06
CA MET A 132 2.30 -10.12 -1.37
C MET A 132 3.64 -9.60 -1.92
N PHE A 133 4.04 -8.40 -1.53
CA PHE A 133 5.33 -7.81 -1.95
C PHE A 133 6.53 -8.55 -1.36
N ILE A 134 6.46 -8.97 -0.10
CA ILE A 134 7.51 -9.77 0.54
C ILE A 134 7.68 -11.12 -0.18
N VAL A 135 6.58 -11.79 -0.51
CA VAL A 135 6.63 -13.09 -1.21
C VAL A 135 7.17 -12.93 -2.64
N ASP A 136 6.76 -11.89 -3.38
CA ASP A 136 7.32 -11.59 -4.71
C ASP A 136 8.83 -11.32 -4.63
N PHE A 137 9.25 -10.50 -3.67
CA PHE A 137 10.67 -10.21 -3.44
C PHE A 137 11.48 -11.47 -3.15
N ALA A 138 11.00 -12.32 -2.24
CA ALA A 138 11.69 -13.56 -1.87
C ALA A 138 11.83 -14.51 -3.06
N ARG A 139 10.78 -14.67 -3.88
CA ARG A 139 10.82 -15.50 -5.10
C ARG A 139 11.86 -15.00 -6.10
N ARG A 140 11.91 -13.69 -6.34
CA ARG A 140 12.84 -13.10 -7.31
C ARG A 140 14.28 -13.10 -6.80
N LEU A 141 14.48 -12.89 -5.51
CA LEU A 141 15.80 -12.98 -4.88
C LEU A 141 16.34 -14.42 -4.95
N TYR A 142 15.50 -15.42 -4.73
CA TYR A 142 15.85 -16.84 -4.87
C TYR A 142 16.23 -17.18 -6.31
N ALA A 143 15.40 -16.81 -7.29
CA ALA A 143 15.69 -17.02 -8.71
C ALA A 143 17.00 -16.36 -9.15
N ALA A 144 17.28 -15.13 -8.68
CA ALA A 144 18.53 -14.43 -8.96
C ALA A 144 19.77 -15.10 -8.32
N SER A 145 19.59 -15.87 -7.25
CA SER A 145 20.68 -16.62 -6.60
C SER A 145 21.01 -17.94 -7.31
N GLU A 146 20.02 -18.59 -7.93
CA GLU A 146 20.22 -19.83 -8.70
C GLU A 146 20.75 -19.58 -10.12
N GLY A 147 20.38 -18.47 -10.75
CA GLY A 147 20.86 -18.09 -12.08
C GLY A 147 22.24 -17.41 -12.12
N GLY A 148 22.97 -17.40 -11.00
CA GLY A 148 24.25 -16.70 -10.83
C GLY A 148 25.46 -17.61 -10.58
N ALA A 149 25.45 -18.83 -11.14
CA ALA A 149 26.60 -19.74 -11.18
C ALA A 149 27.16 -19.83 -12.60
#